data_AF-A0A6M5F3T3-F1
#
_entry.id   AF-A0A6M5F3T3-F1
#
_cell.length_a   1.000
_cell.length_b   1.000
_cell.length_c   1.000
_cell.angle_alpha   90.00
_cell.angle_beta   90.00
_cell.angle_gamma   90.00
#
_symmetry.space_group_name_H-M   'P 1'
#
loop_
_entity.id
_entity.type
_entity.pdbx_description
1 polymer ?
#
loop_
_entity_poly.entity_id
_entity_poly.type
_entity_poly.pdbx_seq_one_letter_code
_entity_poly.pdbx_strand_id
1 'polypeptide(L)'
;MDKGKQPTIWGKHNFNRLTEEAFRRNKEKEKAQVVGEILDHPDGCEKSNINILSDNPLSRLSRALEKAFEVELSPSVCDTVNVKLFSPHERVADDSFVVPMEVNTSVVALDAYGPGSVGRDGPKVGSILLFKVVGNLIEESAPDITAKDLAWGENCVFGAFVDGDAINYFEIAQTSGDVVQSELRRNDPTEENGQSVEMQVVKPGKDRLIVQKLSSSSDEALQLEQELDKFMASRPAQ
;
A
#
# COMPACT_ATOMS: atom_id res chain seq x y z
N MET A 1 -28.42 33.70 -30.82
CA MET A 1 -27.64 32.63 -30.17
C MET A 1 -28.49 31.38 -30.22
N ASP A 2 -28.11 30.44 -31.07
CA ASP A 2 -28.79 29.15 -31.20
C ASP A 2 -28.54 28.35 -29.92
N LYS A 3 -29.61 28.07 -29.16
CA LYS A 3 -29.52 27.18 -27.99
C LYS A 3 -29.37 25.77 -28.55
N GLY A 4 -28.12 25.37 -28.80
CA GLY A 4 -27.78 24.05 -29.31
C GLY A 4 -28.62 22.98 -28.60
N LYS A 5 -29.35 22.18 -29.38
CA LYS A 5 -30.23 21.12 -28.88
C LYS A 5 -29.45 20.27 -27.87
N GLN A 6 -29.84 20.35 -26.59
CA GLN A 6 -29.29 19.47 -25.57
C GLN A 6 -29.55 18.01 -25.98
N PRO A 7 -28.56 17.11 -25.87
CA PRO A 7 -28.72 15.71 -26.28
C PRO A 7 -29.88 15.03 -25.54
N THR A 8 -30.72 14.30 -26.29
CA THR A 8 -31.96 13.68 -25.81
C THR A 8 -31.76 12.70 -24.65
N ILE A 9 -30.55 12.18 -24.48
CA ILE A 9 -30.22 11.21 -23.43
C ILE A 9 -29.97 11.86 -22.05
N TRP A 10 -29.79 13.17 -21.96
CA TRP A 10 -29.38 13.87 -20.72
C TRP A 10 -30.43 13.87 -19.60
N GLY A 11 -31.72 13.79 -19.94
CA GLY A 11 -32.81 14.05 -18.98
C GLY A 11 -32.95 13.07 -17.80
N LYS A 12 -32.27 11.90 -17.82
CA LYS A 12 -32.27 10.93 -16.70
C LYS A 12 -30.95 10.89 -15.92
N HIS A 13 -29.96 11.67 -16.30
CA HIS A 13 -28.65 11.66 -15.63
C HIS A 13 -28.62 12.64 -14.45
N ASN A 14 -27.99 12.21 -13.36
CA ASN A 14 -27.78 13.07 -12.19
C ASN A 14 -26.49 13.90 -12.40
N PHE A 15 -26.64 15.05 -13.07
CA PHE A 15 -25.51 15.95 -13.33
C PHE A 15 -24.86 16.52 -12.08
N ASN A 16 -25.59 16.64 -10.96
CA ASN A 16 -25.00 17.07 -9.70
C ASN A 16 -23.99 16.04 -9.20
N ARG A 17 -24.36 14.76 -9.20
CA ARG A 17 -23.44 13.67 -8.84
C ARG A 17 -22.24 13.59 -9.79
N LEU A 18 -22.44 13.75 -11.10
CA LEU A 18 -21.33 13.78 -12.06
C LEU A 18 -20.37 14.94 -11.82
N THR A 19 -20.90 16.10 -11.42
CA THR A 19 -20.10 17.31 -11.10
C THR A 19 -19.30 17.10 -9.81
N GLU A 20 -19.92 16.53 -8.78
CA GLU A 20 -19.24 16.17 -7.53
C GLU A 20 -18.13 15.13 -7.75
N GLU A 21 -18.40 14.09 -8.54
CA GLU A 21 -17.41 13.08 -8.90
C GLU A 21 -16.27 13.67 -9.75
N ALA A 22 -16.55 14.62 -10.64
CA ALA A 22 -15.51 15.34 -11.39
C ALA A 22 -14.64 16.22 -10.46
N PHE A 23 -15.26 16.93 -9.52
CA PHE A 23 -14.52 17.76 -8.56
C PHE A 23 -13.64 16.92 -7.64
N ARG A 24 -14.14 15.77 -7.16
CA ARG A 24 -13.36 14.82 -6.35
C ARG A 24 -12.15 14.30 -7.12
N ARG A 25 -12.33 13.85 -8.37
CA ARG A 25 -11.21 13.40 -9.23
C ARG A 25 -10.17 14.49 -9.45
N ASN A 26 -10.60 15.73 -9.63
CA ASN A 26 -9.66 16.85 -9.80
C ASN A 26 -8.83 17.09 -8.54
N LYS A 27 -9.45 17.07 -7.35
CA LYS A 27 -8.73 17.19 -6.08
C LYS A 27 -7.74 16.07 -5.86
N GLU A 28 -8.13 14.84 -6.15
CA GLU A 28 -7.28 13.66 -6.00
C GLU A 28 -6.05 13.76 -6.92
N LYS A 29 -6.25 14.19 -8.16
CA LYS A 29 -5.16 14.47 -9.11
C LYS A 29 -4.21 15.55 -8.62
N GLU A 30 -4.74 16.66 -8.09
CA GLU A 30 -3.91 17.73 -7.51
C GLU A 30 -3.07 17.19 -6.35
N LYS A 31 -3.65 16.37 -5.47
CA LYS A 31 -2.90 15.71 -4.38
C LYS A 31 -1.82 14.77 -4.91
N ALA A 32 -2.14 13.92 -5.88
CA ALA A 32 -1.18 12.99 -6.48
C ALA A 32 0.01 13.74 -7.09
N GLN A 33 -0.24 14.88 -7.74
CA GLN A 33 0.82 15.74 -8.27
C GLN A 33 1.71 16.32 -7.16
N VAL A 34 1.12 16.86 -6.09
CA VAL A 34 1.87 17.41 -4.94
C VAL A 34 2.74 16.32 -4.29
N VAL A 35 2.20 15.11 -4.11
CA VAL A 35 2.98 13.98 -3.61
C VAL A 35 4.14 13.68 -4.56
N GLY A 36 3.91 13.66 -5.88
CA GLY A 36 4.95 13.49 -6.88
C GLY A 36 6.11 14.48 -6.72
N GLU A 37 5.79 15.76 -6.51
CA GLU A 37 6.79 16.83 -6.27
C GLU A 37 7.56 16.61 -4.97
N ILE A 38 6.90 16.23 -3.87
CA ILE A 38 7.55 15.91 -2.60
C ILE A 38 8.52 14.74 -2.75
N LEU A 39 8.16 13.73 -3.56
CA LEU A 39 8.98 12.55 -3.77
C LEU A 39 10.31 12.84 -4.47
N ASP A 40 10.49 14.02 -5.07
CA ASP A 40 11.77 14.42 -5.66
C ASP A 40 12.76 15.00 -4.63
N HIS A 41 12.30 15.24 -3.40
CA HIS A 41 13.08 15.83 -2.30
C HIS A 41 13.06 14.99 -1.01
N PRO A 42 13.55 13.72 -1.04
CA PRO A 42 13.63 12.91 0.16
C PRO A 42 14.72 13.42 1.13
N ASP A 43 14.56 13.12 2.42
CA ASP A 43 15.57 13.45 3.45
C ASP A 43 16.77 12.50 3.40
N GLY A 44 16.55 11.28 2.91
CA GLY A 44 17.57 10.26 2.77
C GLY A 44 17.24 9.28 1.64
N CYS A 45 18.28 8.62 1.14
CA CYS A 45 18.13 7.57 0.14
C CYS A 45 18.90 6.33 0.56
N GLU A 46 18.28 5.17 0.43
CA GLU A 46 18.91 3.87 0.62
C GLU A 46 18.82 3.05 -0.67
N LYS A 47 19.76 2.12 -0.85
CA LYS A 47 19.69 1.13 -1.92
C LYS A 47 19.18 -0.19 -1.34
N SER A 48 18.25 -0.81 -2.03
CA SER A 48 17.77 -2.14 -1.68
C SER A 48 17.72 -3.04 -2.91
N ASN A 49 17.93 -4.33 -2.70
CA ASN A 49 17.88 -5.30 -3.78
C ASN A 49 16.50 -5.94 -3.85
N ILE A 50 15.87 -5.86 -5.01
CA ILE A 50 14.65 -6.58 -5.32
C ILE A 50 15.01 -7.69 -6.29
N ASN A 51 14.69 -8.91 -5.90
CA ASN A 51 14.99 -10.08 -6.69
C ASN A 51 13.85 -11.08 -6.52
N ILE A 52 13.24 -11.47 -7.64
CA ILE A 52 12.09 -12.40 -7.67
C ILE A 52 12.38 -13.76 -7.01
N LEU A 53 13.66 -14.17 -6.99
CA LEU A 53 14.14 -15.41 -6.38
C LEU A 53 14.50 -15.24 -4.91
N SER A 54 14.67 -13.99 -4.45
CA SER A 54 14.98 -13.70 -3.06
C SER A 54 13.71 -13.54 -2.23
N ASP A 55 13.78 -13.97 -0.99
CA ASP A 55 12.65 -13.92 -0.06
C ASP A 55 12.76 -12.75 0.93
N ASN A 56 13.43 -11.67 0.51
CA ASN A 56 13.59 -10.48 1.35
C ASN A 56 12.25 -9.70 1.47
N PRO A 57 12.08 -8.88 2.52
CA PRO A 57 10.81 -8.20 2.78
C PRO A 57 10.25 -7.39 1.60
N LEU A 58 11.10 -6.64 0.90
CA LEU A 58 10.69 -5.82 -0.25
C LEU A 58 10.40 -6.66 -1.50
N SER A 59 11.09 -7.78 -1.71
CA SER A 59 10.77 -8.72 -2.79
C SER A 59 9.41 -9.40 -2.56
N ARG A 60 9.07 -9.71 -1.30
CA ARG A 60 7.74 -10.21 -0.93
C ARG A 60 6.66 -9.15 -1.17
N LEU A 61 6.92 -7.89 -0.82
CA LEU A 61 6.03 -6.77 -1.10
C LEU A 61 5.82 -6.56 -2.60
N SER A 62 6.89 -6.56 -3.41
CA SER A 62 6.79 -6.42 -4.87
C SER A 62 5.84 -7.46 -5.48
N ARG A 63 5.94 -8.73 -5.05
CA ARG A 63 5.05 -9.82 -5.52
C ARG A 63 3.61 -9.70 -5.03
N ALA A 64 3.39 -9.04 -3.89
CA ALA A 64 2.05 -8.78 -3.38
C ALA A 64 1.40 -7.62 -4.14
N LEU A 65 2.17 -6.57 -4.44
CA LEU A 65 1.76 -5.44 -5.26
C LEU A 65 1.46 -5.85 -6.71
N GLU A 66 2.25 -6.72 -7.30
CA GLU A 66 2.02 -7.26 -8.65
C GLU A 66 0.61 -7.87 -8.76
N LYS A 67 0.17 -8.59 -7.72
CA LYS A 67 -1.15 -9.24 -7.70
C LYS A 67 -2.30 -8.27 -7.42
N ALA A 68 -2.06 -7.23 -6.64
CA ALA A 68 -3.09 -6.28 -6.27
C ALA A 68 -3.26 -5.18 -7.33
N PHE A 69 -2.16 -4.64 -7.83
CA PHE A 69 -2.12 -3.42 -8.62
C PHE A 69 -1.47 -3.60 -10.00
N GLU A 70 -0.97 -4.79 -10.33
CA GLU A 70 -0.21 -5.04 -11.57
C GLU A 70 1.04 -4.15 -11.68
N VAL A 71 1.67 -3.85 -10.53
CA VAL A 71 2.90 -3.06 -10.45
C VAL A 71 3.98 -3.79 -9.65
N GLU A 72 5.22 -3.54 -10.00
CA GLU A 72 6.41 -4.03 -9.33
C GLU A 72 7.22 -2.87 -8.75
N LEU A 73 8.04 -3.14 -7.75
CA LEU A 73 8.92 -2.14 -7.13
C LEU A 73 10.24 -1.95 -7.91
N SER A 74 10.46 -2.77 -8.93
CA SER A 74 11.68 -2.80 -9.73
C SER A 74 11.31 -2.78 -11.22
N PRO A 75 12.07 -2.10 -12.08
CA PRO A 75 11.82 -2.10 -13.52
C PRO A 75 12.17 -3.45 -14.18
N SER A 76 12.97 -4.28 -13.49
CA SER A 76 13.43 -5.58 -13.98
C SER A 76 13.34 -6.67 -12.90
N VAL A 77 13.47 -7.93 -13.31
CA VAL A 77 13.31 -9.12 -12.46
C VAL A 77 14.28 -9.16 -11.26
N CYS A 78 15.47 -8.56 -11.43
CA CYS A 78 16.51 -8.45 -10.42
C CYS A 78 17.18 -7.08 -10.55
N ASP A 79 16.95 -6.19 -9.58
CA ASP A 79 17.53 -4.86 -9.62
C ASP A 79 17.85 -4.31 -8.22
N THR A 80 18.68 -3.28 -8.20
CA THR A 80 18.90 -2.43 -7.04
C THR A 80 18.05 -1.18 -7.19
N VAL A 81 17.05 -1.04 -6.31
CA VAL A 81 16.12 0.08 -6.31
C VAL A 81 16.56 1.15 -5.32
N ASN A 82 16.23 2.41 -5.62
CA ASN A 82 16.38 3.50 -4.67
C ASN A 82 15.14 3.57 -3.79
N VAL A 83 15.36 3.54 -2.49
CA VAL A 83 14.35 3.74 -1.47
C VAL A 83 14.49 5.16 -0.95
N LYS A 84 13.41 5.92 -1.04
CA LYS A 84 13.32 7.33 -0.61
C LYS A 84 12.80 7.36 0.82
N LEU A 85 13.50 8.08 1.69
CA LEU A 85 13.20 8.12 3.11
C LEU A 85 12.79 9.53 3.52
N PHE A 86 11.72 9.61 4.30
CA PHE A 86 11.21 10.86 4.84
C PHE A 86 11.19 10.76 6.36
N SER A 87 11.80 11.77 7.00
CA SER A 87 11.79 11.94 8.45
C SER A 87 10.37 12.05 8.98
N PRO A 88 10.14 11.65 10.24
CA PRO A 88 8.80 11.66 10.82
C PRO A 88 8.10 13.01 10.67
N HIS A 89 6.90 13.00 10.11
CA HIS A 89 6.04 14.18 9.98
C HIS A 89 5.07 14.32 11.16
N GLU A 90 4.95 13.28 11.99
CA GLU A 90 4.17 13.30 13.22
C GLU A 90 4.95 12.62 14.35
N ARG A 91 4.93 13.22 15.54
CA ARG A 91 5.49 12.69 16.79
C ARG A 91 4.47 12.87 17.90
N VAL A 92 4.10 11.77 18.56
CA VAL A 92 3.11 11.76 19.63
C VAL A 92 3.68 11.04 20.83
N ALA A 93 3.71 11.72 21.99
CA ALA A 93 3.95 11.05 23.26
C ALA A 93 2.68 10.31 23.68
N ASP A 94 2.81 9.01 23.90
CA ASP A 94 1.75 8.12 24.34
C ASP A 94 2.10 7.51 25.70
N ASP A 95 1.39 7.98 26.72
CA ASP A 95 1.50 7.50 28.10
C ASP A 95 0.53 6.34 28.41
N SER A 96 -0.22 5.85 27.40
CA SER A 96 -1.21 4.78 27.59
C SER A 96 -0.59 3.39 27.70
N PHE A 97 0.66 3.23 27.24
CA PHE A 97 1.41 1.99 27.37
C PHE A 97 1.99 1.82 28.78
N VAL A 98 2.41 0.59 29.11
CA VAL A 98 3.04 0.27 30.41
C VAL A 98 4.29 1.13 30.66
N VAL A 99 4.95 1.55 29.59
CA VAL A 99 6.05 2.51 29.60
C VAL A 99 5.68 3.64 28.63
N PRO A 100 5.80 4.92 29.02
CA PRO A 100 5.60 6.04 28.10
C PRO A 100 6.51 5.96 26.88
N MET A 101 5.95 6.17 25.69
CA MET A 101 6.68 6.08 24.43
C MET A 101 6.38 7.27 23.51
N GLU A 102 7.37 7.68 22.72
CA GLU A 102 7.16 8.59 21.60
C GLU A 102 6.95 7.77 20.32
N VAL A 103 5.76 7.88 19.74
CA VAL A 103 5.39 7.26 18.47
C VAL A 103 5.66 8.24 17.33
N ASN A 104 6.49 7.82 16.40
CA ASN A 104 6.93 8.59 15.25
C ASN A 104 6.35 7.98 13.97
N THR A 105 5.63 8.77 13.16
CA THR A 105 5.15 8.32 11.85
C THR A 105 5.99 8.93 10.74
N SER A 106 6.53 8.09 9.88
CA SER A 106 7.43 8.42 8.77
C SER A 106 6.94 7.79 7.48
N VAL A 107 7.49 8.24 6.34
CA VAL A 107 7.17 7.67 5.02
C VAL A 107 8.41 7.06 4.39
N VAL A 108 8.27 5.84 3.89
CA VAL A 108 9.22 5.19 3.01
C VAL A 108 8.58 5.10 1.63
N ALA A 109 9.23 5.63 0.60
CA ALA A 109 8.70 5.61 -0.76
C ALA A 109 9.61 4.85 -1.72
N LEU A 110 8.99 4.15 -2.66
CA LEU A 110 9.66 3.43 -3.75
C LEU A 110 8.96 3.77 -5.07
N ASP A 111 9.73 3.79 -6.15
CA ASP A 111 9.14 3.89 -7.48
C ASP A 111 8.35 2.60 -7.80
N ALA A 112 7.24 2.76 -8.52
CA ALA A 112 6.40 1.67 -9.00
C ALA A 112 6.49 1.56 -10.52
N TYR A 113 6.63 0.34 -11.02
CA TYR A 113 6.82 0.03 -12.42
C TYR A 113 5.71 -0.88 -12.92
N GLY A 114 5.21 -0.61 -14.13
CA GLY A 114 4.30 -1.52 -14.82
C GLY A 114 5.03 -2.77 -15.32
N PRO A 115 4.29 -3.78 -15.83
CA PRO A 115 4.89 -5.02 -16.29
C PRO A 115 5.90 -4.76 -17.42
N GLY A 116 7.11 -5.28 -17.24
CA GLY A 116 8.13 -5.32 -18.31
C GLY A 116 7.74 -6.30 -19.41
N SER A 117 8.49 -6.25 -20.51
CA SER A 117 8.41 -7.26 -21.58
C SER A 117 9.78 -7.88 -21.80
N VAL A 118 9.84 -9.00 -22.53
CA VAL A 118 11.12 -9.72 -22.74
C VAL A 118 12.17 -8.77 -23.35
N GLY A 119 13.23 -8.50 -22.58
CA GLY A 119 14.32 -7.60 -22.99
C GLY A 119 14.03 -6.11 -22.85
N ARG A 120 12.94 -5.71 -22.17
CA ARG A 120 12.60 -4.32 -21.91
C ARG A 120 12.06 -4.12 -20.50
N ASP A 121 12.70 -3.21 -19.78
CA ASP A 121 12.30 -2.74 -18.47
C ASP A 121 10.88 -2.17 -18.44
N GLY A 122 10.19 -2.38 -17.33
CA GLY A 122 8.87 -1.80 -17.07
C GLY A 122 8.93 -0.28 -17.00
N PRO A 123 7.95 0.45 -17.56
CA PRO A 123 7.89 1.90 -17.40
C PRO A 123 7.54 2.26 -15.95
N LYS A 124 8.11 3.34 -15.42
CA LYS A 124 7.65 3.92 -14.16
C LYS A 124 6.21 4.40 -14.33
N VAL A 125 5.31 3.92 -13.48
CA VAL A 125 3.86 4.22 -13.53
C VAL A 125 3.38 5.00 -12.30
N GLY A 126 4.18 5.09 -11.26
CA GLY A 126 3.83 5.80 -10.04
C GLY A 126 4.85 5.58 -8.93
N SER A 127 4.40 5.71 -7.69
CA SER A 127 5.19 5.44 -6.49
C SER A 127 4.35 4.74 -5.42
N ILE A 128 5.00 3.87 -4.67
CA ILE A 128 4.46 3.27 -3.45
C ILE A 128 4.95 4.07 -2.26
N LEU A 129 4.03 4.52 -1.42
CA LEU A 129 4.30 5.12 -0.12
C LEU A 129 3.93 4.11 0.96
N LEU A 130 4.82 3.92 1.91
CA LEU A 130 4.64 3.07 3.07
C LEU A 130 4.66 3.94 4.32
N PHE A 131 3.59 3.87 5.10
CA PHE A 131 3.49 4.59 6.37
C PHE A 131 4.13 3.72 7.45
N LYS A 132 5.31 4.15 7.90
CA LYS A 132 6.13 3.43 8.88
C LYS A 132 6.01 4.12 10.23
N VAL A 133 5.65 3.34 11.24
CA VAL A 133 5.48 3.81 12.62
C VAL A 133 6.63 3.26 13.48
N VAL A 134 7.30 4.11 14.25
CA VAL A 134 8.35 3.68 15.18
C VAL A 134 8.07 4.23 16.57
N GLY A 135 8.01 3.36 17.57
CA GLY A 135 7.90 3.74 18.97
C GLY A 135 9.27 3.71 19.64
N ASN A 136 9.65 4.81 20.30
CA ASN A 136 10.87 4.88 21.12
C ASN A 136 10.50 5.24 22.56
N LEU A 137 11.37 4.96 23.51
CA LEU A 137 11.18 5.47 24.87
C LEU A 137 11.31 6.99 24.88
N ILE A 138 10.57 7.66 25.77
CA ILE A 138 10.72 9.10 25.95
C ILE A 138 12.18 9.38 26.37
N GLU A 139 12.80 10.40 25.75
CA GLU A 139 14.22 10.79 25.88
C GLU A 139 15.24 9.90 25.16
N GLU A 140 14.80 8.86 24.45
CA GLU A 140 15.66 8.11 23.53
C GLU A 140 16.03 8.96 22.30
N SER A 141 17.18 8.67 21.68
CA SER A 141 17.54 9.32 20.43
C SER A 141 16.56 8.95 19.33
N ALA A 142 16.22 9.91 18.48
CA ALA A 142 15.35 9.66 17.34
C ALA A 142 15.92 8.51 16.49
N PRO A 143 15.06 7.57 16.03
CA PRO A 143 15.49 6.41 15.29
C PRO A 143 16.00 6.86 13.93
N ASP A 144 17.02 6.15 13.42
CA ASP A 144 17.51 6.40 12.08
C ASP A 144 16.39 6.22 11.05
N ILE A 145 16.31 7.13 10.08
CA ILE A 145 15.45 6.93 8.93
C ILE A 145 16.04 5.81 8.07
N THR A 146 15.38 4.66 8.04
CA THR A 146 15.81 3.49 7.27
C THR A 146 14.62 2.64 6.86
N ALA A 147 14.77 1.91 5.75
CA ALA A 147 13.81 0.92 5.29
C ALA A 147 14.21 -0.52 5.65
N LYS A 148 15.38 -0.72 6.26
CA LYS A 148 15.93 -2.06 6.56
C LYS A 148 15.20 -2.78 7.70
N ASP A 149 14.53 -2.03 8.54
CA ASP A 149 13.76 -2.48 9.69
C ASP A 149 12.25 -2.55 9.39
N LEU A 150 11.84 -2.47 8.12
CA LEU A 150 10.44 -2.67 7.73
C LEU A 150 9.97 -4.07 8.13
N ALA A 151 8.97 -4.09 8.99
CA ALA A 151 8.32 -5.27 9.54
C ALA A 151 6.82 -5.20 9.23
N TRP A 152 6.39 -6.02 8.28
CA TRP A 152 5.02 -6.03 7.80
C TRP A 152 4.05 -6.50 8.88
N GLY A 153 2.96 -5.77 9.10
CA GLY A 153 2.01 -6.09 10.17
C GLY A 153 2.42 -5.62 11.56
N GLU A 154 3.65 -5.11 11.72
CA GLU A 154 4.16 -4.58 12.99
C GLU A 154 4.34 -3.07 12.91
N ASN A 155 5.39 -2.61 12.22
CA ASN A 155 5.71 -1.19 12.09
C ASN A 155 5.26 -0.60 10.74
N CYS A 156 4.82 -1.45 9.81
CA CYS A 156 4.32 -1.05 8.51
C CYS A 156 3.13 -1.93 8.10
N VAL A 157 1.93 -1.37 8.21
CA VAL A 157 0.66 -2.05 7.92
C VAL A 157 -0.04 -1.46 6.70
N PHE A 158 0.11 -0.16 6.48
CA PHE A 158 -0.62 0.53 5.43
C PHE A 158 0.31 1.21 4.43
N GLY A 159 -0.20 1.38 3.22
CA GLY A 159 0.49 2.13 2.18
C GLY A 159 -0.49 2.77 1.21
N ALA A 160 0.07 3.58 0.31
CA ALA A 160 -0.63 4.19 -0.78
C ALA A 160 0.12 3.93 -2.08
N PHE A 161 -0.61 3.56 -3.13
CA PHE A 161 -0.11 3.59 -4.49
C PHE A 161 -0.58 4.89 -5.14
N VAL A 162 0.37 5.76 -5.42
CA VAL A 162 0.14 7.05 -6.07
C VAL A 162 0.53 6.90 -7.52
N ASP A 163 -0.48 6.86 -8.39
CA ASP A 163 -0.29 7.06 -9.82
C ASP A 163 -0.48 8.55 -10.15
N GLY A 164 -0.13 8.97 -11.37
CA GLY A 164 -0.13 10.40 -11.72
C GLY A 164 -1.49 11.11 -11.61
N ASP A 165 -2.59 10.38 -11.45
CA ASP A 165 -3.94 10.94 -11.41
C ASP A 165 -4.78 10.48 -10.19
N ALA A 166 -4.37 9.44 -9.47
CA ALA A 166 -5.14 8.81 -8.41
C ALA A 166 -4.28 8.27 -7.26
N ILE A 167 -4.91 8.12 -6.09
CA ILE A 167 -4.29 7.61 -4.87
C ILE A 167 -5.09 6.41 -4.39
N ASN A 168 -4.46 5.24 -4.40
CA ASN A 168 -5.08 3.99 -4.00
C ASN A 168 -4.46 3.49 -2.69
N TYR A 169 -5.22 3.55 -1.61
CA TYR A 169 -4.79 3.03 -0.32
C TYR A 169 -4.89 1.51 -0.24
N PHE A 170 -3.98 0.91 0.52
CA PHE A 170 -3.96 -0.53 0.73
C PHE A 170 -3.45 -0.90 2.12
N GLU A 171 -3.85 -2.09 2.56
CA GLU A 171 -3.36 -2.77 3.74
C GLU A 171 -2.42 -3.91 3.34
N ILE A 172 -1.35 -4.07 4.10
CA ILE A 172 -0.38 -5.15 4.01
C ILE A 172 -0.70 -6.15 5.13
N ALA A 173 -1.16 -7.33 4.74
CA ALA A 173 -1.43 -8.43 5.66
C ALA A 173 -0.42 -9.56 5.44
N GLN A 174 -0.01 -10.21 6.51
CA GLN A 174 0.77 -11.44 6.46
C GLN A 174 -0.14 -12.62 6.81
N THR A 175 -0.32 -13.54 5.87
CA THR A 175 -1.02 -14.80 6.17
C THR A 175 0.02 -15.86 6.49
N SER A 176 0.06 -16.29 7.75
CA SER A 176 0.64 -17.56 8.17
C SER A 176 -0.48 -18.58 8.20
N GLY A 177 -0.47 -19.56 7.31
CA GLY A 177 -1.58 -20.49 7.22
C GLY A 177 -1.21 -21.75 6.48
N ASP A 178 -1.07 -22.83 7.25
CA ASP A 178 -1.14 -24.20 6.80
C ASP A 178 -2.23 -24.39 5.73
N VAL A 179 -1.82 -24.84 4.54
CA VAL A 179 -2.74 -25.04 3.42
C VAL A 179 -3.15 -26.52 3.41
N VAL A 180 -4.46 -26.77 3.49
CA VAL A 180 -5.01 -28.12 3.26
C VAL A 180 -4.78 -28.47 1.79
N GLN A 181 -3.82 -29.34 1.53
CA GLN A 181 -3.47 -29.76 0.17
C GLN A 181 -4.47 -30.80 -0.34
N SER A 182 -4.94 -31.67 0.55
CA SER A 182 -5.83 -32.77 0.20
C SER A 182 -6.67 -33.15 1.40
N GLU A 183 -7.93 -33.44 1.15
CA GLU A 183 -8.90 -33.84 2.16
C GLU A 183 -9.49 -35.18 1.73
N LEU A 184 -9.32 -36.21 2.56
CA LEU A 184 -9.98 -37.49 2.39
C LEU A 184 -11.30 -37.44 3.16
N ARG A 185 -12.41 -37.59 2.43
CA ARG A 185 -13.75 -37.65 3.00
C ARG A 185 -14.30 -39.06 2.90
N ARG A 186 -14.97 -39.51 3.96
CA ARG A 186 -15.76 -40.73 3.98
C ARG A 186 -17.24 -40.36 3.89
N ASN A 187 -18.05 -41.21 3.28
CA ASN A 187 -19.50 -41.04 3.31
C ASN A 187 -20.00 -41.33 4.72
N ASP A 188 -20.64 -40.34 5.33
CA ASP A 188 -21.22 -40.43 6.66
C ASP A 188 -22.64 -39.85 6.62
N PRO A 189 -23.69 -40.69 6.56
CA PRO A 189 -25.06 -40.22 6.41
C PRO A 189 -25.61 -39.54 7.67
N THR A 190 -24.83 -39.49 8.76
CA THR A 190 -25.19 -38.74 9.97
C THR A 190 -24.76 -37.28 9.93
N GLU A 191 -23.86 -36.91 9.01
CA GLU A 191 -23.45 -35.52 8.75
C GLU A 191 -24.39 -34.84 7.75
N GLU A 192 -24.60 -33.53 7.90
CA GLU A 192 -25.58 -32.75 7.10
C GLU A 192 -25.31 -32.81 5.59
N ASN A 193 -24.05 -32.90 5.20
CA ASN A 193 -23.57 -33.01 3.83
C ASN A 193 -23.32 -34.48 3.40
N GLY A 194 -23.67 -35.47 4.22
CA GLY A 194 -23.53 -36.90 3.94
C GLY A 194 -22.07 -37.39 3.89
N GLN A 195 -21.11 -36.56 4.31
CA GLN A 195 -19.68 -36.83 4.27
C GLN A 195 -18.98 -36.29 5.50
N SER A 196 -18.09 -37.09 6.09
CA SER A 196 -17.23 -36.68 7.20
C SER A 196 -15.76 -36.62 6.75
N VAL A 197 -15.00 -35.69 7.31
CA VAL A 197 -13.57 -35.52 7.02
C VAL A 197 -12.78 -36.54 7.81
N GLU A 198 -12.08 -37.44 7.13
CA GLU A 198 -11.35 -38.53 7.76
C GLU A 198 -9.86 -38.22 7.91
N MET A 199 -9.27 -37.54 6.93
CA MET A 199 -7.88 -37.12 6.99
C MET A 199 -7.66 -35.84 6.20
N GLN A 200 -6.83 -34.94 6.72
CA GLN A 200 -6.35 -33.78 6.00
C GLN A 200 -4.83 -33.86 5.87
N VAL A 201 -4.35 -33.78 4.62
CA VAL A 201 -2.94 -33.53 4.35
C VAL A 201 -2.75 -32.02 4.36
N VAL A 202 -2.20 -31.53 5.46
CA VAL A 202 -1.90 -30.13 5.67
C VAL A 202 -0.42 -29.91 5.34
N LYS A 203 -0.13 -28.96 4.45
CA LYS A 203 1.23 -28.50 4.21
C LYS A 203 1.46 -27.22 5.00
N PRO A 204 2.64 -27.06 5.64
CA PRO A 204 3.06 -25.78 6.16
C PRO A 204 2.89 -24.71 5.07
N GLY A 205 2.02 -23.74 5.33
CA GLY A 205 1.87 -22.60 4.45
C GLY A 205 3.18 -21.84 4.41
N LYS A 206 3.58 -21.36 3.22
CA LYS A 206 4.61 -20.33 3.19
C LYS A 206 3.97 -19.04 3.64
N ASP A 207 4.60 -18.34 4.59
CA ASP A 207 4.21 -16.98 4.96
C ASP A 207 4.08 -16.16 3.68
N ARG A 208 2.87 -15.70 3.43
CA ARG A 208 2.56 -14.96 2.21
C ARG A 208 2.12 -13.57 2.61
N LEU A 209 2.82 -12.59 2.05
CA LEU A 209 2.39 -11.21 2.11
C LEU A 209 1.27 -10.99 1.10
N ILE A 210 0.22 -10.30 1.53
CA ILE A 210 -0.94 -9.93 0.74
C ILE A 210 -1.12 -8.42 0.84
N VAL A 211 -1.36 -7.79 -0.30
CA VAL A 211 -1.79 -6.39 -0.37
C VAL A 211 -3.27 -6.37 -0.72
N GLN A 212 -4.07 -5.70 0.10
CA GLN A 212 -5.51 -5.58 -0.07
C GLN A 212 -5.87 -4.12 -0.33
N LYS A 213 -6.55 -3.85 -1.44
CA LYS A 213 -7.02 -2.49 -1.73
C LYS A 213 -8.10 -2.10 -0.73
N LEU A 214 -7.98 -0.91 -0.17
CA LEU A 214 -9.00 -0.37 0.71
C LEU A 214 -10.10 0.30 -0.11
N SER A 215 -11.34 0.15 0.34
CA SER A 215 -12.44 0.94 -0.23
C SER A 215 -12.22 2.41 0.11
N SER A 216 -12.45 3.31 -0.84
CA SER A 216 -12.35 4.76 -0.61
C SER A 216 -13.30 5.28 0.47
N SER A 217 -14.28 4.47 0.89
CA SER A 217 -15.24 4.79 1.95
C SER A 217 -14.97 4.02 3.26
N SER A 218 -13.87 3.26 3.35
CA SER A 218 -13.48 2.59 4.60
C SER A 218 -12.92 3.59 5.60
N ASP A 219 -13.09 3.32 6.88
CA ASP A 219 -12.55 4.17 7.95
C ASP A 219 -11.03 4.25 7.86
N GLU A 220 -10.37 3.14 7.50
CA GLU A 220 -8.93 3.05 7.28
C GLU A 220 -8.48 3.94 6.13
N ALA A 221 -9.17 3.93 4.98
CA ALA A 221 -8.83 4.81 3.86
C ALA A 221 -8.99 6.29 4.23
N LEU A 222 -10.01 6.64 5.03
CA LEU A 222 -10.20 8.01 5.50
C LEU A 222 -9.11 8.45 6.48
N GLN A 223 -8.63 7.56 7.33
CA GLN A 223 -7.49 7.83 8.22
C GLN A 223 -6.20 8.01 7.43
N LEU A 224 -5.95 7.16 6.44
CA LEU A 224 -4.77 7.28 5.57
C LEU A 224 -4.79 8.53 4.70
N GLU A 225 -5.97 8.98 4.29
CA GLU A 225 -6.13 10.27 3.62
C GLU A 225 -5.70 11.44 4.52
N GLN A 226 -6.12 11.42 5.79
CA GLN A 226 -5.67 12.43 6.77
C GLN A 226 -4.17 12.34 7.02
N GLU A 227 -3.64 11.12 7.09
CA GLU A 227 -2.22 10.89 7.31
C GLU A 227 -1.36 11.40 6.14
N LEU A 228 -1.83 11.19 4.90
CA LEU A 228 -1.19 11.74 3.71
C LEU A 228 -1.26 13.28 3.70
N ASP A 229 -2.38 13.86 4.12
CA ASP A 229 -2.51 15.32 4.24
C ASP A 229 -1.51 15.90 5.26
N LYS A 230 -1.28 15.24 6.39
CA LYS A 230 -0.22 15.63 7.35
C LYS A 230 1.17 15.53 6.73
N PHE A 231 1.45 14.43 6.02
CA PHE A 231 2.72 14.24 5.34
C PHE A 231 2.99 15.37 4.33
N MET A 232 2.02 15.69 3.47
CA MET A 232 2.12 16.80 2.51
C MET A 232 2.31 18.15 3.21
N ALA A 233 1.54 18.43 4.27
CA ALA A 233 1.64 19.68 5.02
C ALA A 233 3.01 19.89 5.69
N SER A 234 3.67 18.79 6.07
CA SER A 234 5.03 18.83 6.64
C SER A 234 6.13 19.13 5.61
N ARG A 235 5.80 19.06 4.31
CA ARG A 235 6.73 19.19 3.17
C ARG A 235 6.26 20.26 2.21
N PRO A 236 6.45 21.55 2.54
CA PRO A 236 6.07 22.61 1.62
C PRO A 236 6.78 22.41 0.27
N ALA A 237 6.02 22.43 -0.82
CA ALA A 237 6.56 22.40 -2.18
C ALA A 237 7.62 23.51 -2.33
N GLN A 238 8.80 23.15 -2.81
CA GLN A 238 9.93 24.06 -3.04
C GLN A 238 9.86 24.73 -4.40
#